data_AF-A0A923V0Z4-F1
#
_entry.id   AF-A0A923V0Z4-F1
#
_cell.length_a   1.000
_cell.length_b   1.000
_cell.length_c   1.000
_cell.angle_alpha   90.00
_cell.angle_beta   90.00
_cell.angle_gamma   90.00
#
_symmetry.space_group_name_H-M   'P 1'
#
loop_
_entity.id
_entity.type
_entity.pdbx_description
1 polymer ?
#
loop_
_entity_poly.entity_id
_entity_poly.type
_entity_poly.pdbx_seq_one_letter_code
_entity_poly.pdbx_strand_id
1 'polypeptide(L)'
;MVPLTIATELLTAAIALSGLPAITPEQLPPLYAVSRTDLAQLICPQQPQQCPSMAAVFDSEGYRILILSTLDLKDPEDNSFLVHELVHVLQFKQHGDAGFDSCQRVVASERAAYAVQNRYLAVRGLFSQQGMMMRYTQCPPEKTDRETNPLAPPARPAIGESPS
;
A
#
# COMPACT_ATOMS: atom_id res chain seq x y z
N MET A 1 9.39 20.88 8.09
CA MET A 1 8.36 20.95 7.04
C MET A 1 9.05 20.63 5.72
N VAL A 2 8.50 19.69 4.94
CA VAL A 2 9.08 19.29 3.66
C VAL A 2 8.84 20.38 2.61
N PRO A 3 9.85 20.79 1.80
CA PRO A 3 9.63 21.75 0.73
C PRO A 3 8.62 21.24 -0.30
N LEU A 4 7.62 22.07 -0.64
CA LEU A 4 6.57 21.71 -1.60
C LEU A 4 7.13 21.28 -2.96
N THR A 5 8.25 21.87 -3.38
CA THR A 5 8.92 21.57 -4.65
C THR A 5 9.34 20.10 -4.75
N ILE A 6 9.95 19.55 -3.70
CA ILE A 6 10.34 18.13 -3.66
C ILE A 6 9.11 17.23 -3.72
N ALA A 7 8.07 17.53 -2.94
CA ALA A 7 6.85 16.73 -2.92
C ALA A 7 6.18 16.69 -4.32
N THR A 8 6.14 17.82 -5.03
CA THR A 8 5.59 17.89 -6.40
C THR A 8 6.45 17.14 -7.42
N GLU A 9 7.77 17.23 -7.33
CA GLU A 9 8.69 16.48 -8.20
C GLU A 9 8.51 14.96 -8.01
N LEU A 10 8.44 14.51 -6.76
CA LEU A 10 8.24 13.09 -6.43
C LEU A 10 6.84 12.62 -6.82
N LEU A 11 5.82 13.46 -6.70
CA LEU A 11 4.47 13.16 -7.20
C LEU A 11 4.49 12.95 -8.73
N THR A 12 5.18 13.82 -9.45
CA THR A 12 5.32 13.70 -10.91
C THR A 12 5.97 12.37 -11.28
N ALA A 13 7.02 11.97 -10.55
CA ALA A 13 7.66 10.68 -10.74
C ALA A 13 6.72 9.51 -10.41
N ALA A 14 5.98 9.57 -9.30
CA ALA A 14 5.02 8.54 -8.91
C ALA A 14 3.92 8.34 -9.97
N ILE A 15 3.36 9.43 -10.49
CA ILE A 15 2.36 9.39 -11.57
C ILE A 15 2.94 8.74 -12.82
N ALA A 16 4.10 9.22 -13.28
CA ALA A 16 4.72 8.73 -14.52
C ALA A 16 5.10 7.23 -14.44
N LEU A 17 5.59 6.76 -13.29
CA LEU A 17 6.08 5.40 -13.11
C LEU A 17 4.96 4.39 -12.78
N SER A 18 3.88 4.85 -12.16
CA SER A 18 2.71 4.02 -11.81
C SER A 18 1.70 3.91 -12.94
N GLY A 19 1.53 4.98 -13.73
CA GLY A 19 0.45 5.11 -14.71
C GLY A 19 -0.94 5.34 -14.09
N LEU A 20 -1.00 5.62 -12.77
CA LEU A 20 -2.25 5.93 -12.08
C LEU A 20 -2.78 7.33 -12.45
N PRO A 21 -4.09 7.60 -12.28
CA PRO A 21 -4.66 8.91 -12.56
C PRO A 21 -3.92 10.01 -11.80
N ALA A 22 -3.51 11.05 -12.52
CA ALA A 22 -2.80 12.19 -11.95
C ALA A 22 -3.69 12.98 -10.97
N ILE A 23 -3.08 13.51 -9.93
CA ILE A 23 -3.67 14.52 -9.03
C ILE A 23 -2.87 15.81 -9.12
N THR A 24 -3.50 16.93 -8.78
CA THR A 24 -2.82 18.23 -8.74
C THR A 24 -2.05 18.42 -7.43
N PRO A 25 -1.05 19.33 -7.38
CA PRO A 25 -0.33 19.63 -6.15
C PRO A 25 -1.22 20.08 -4.99
N GLU A 26 -2.36 20.73 -5.27
CA GLU A 26 -3.34 21.17 -4.27
C GLU A 26 -4.08 19.98 -3.62
N GLN A 27 -4.06 18.82 -4.28
CA GLN A 27 -4.64 17.59 -3.77
C GLN A 27 -3.63 16.76 -2.98
N LEU A 28 -2.35 17.17 -2.91
CA LEU A 28 -1.36 16.46 -2.09
C LEU A 28 -1.76 16.51 -0.61
N PRO A 29 -1.70 15.36 0.08
CA PRO A 29 -1.82 15.37 1.53
C PRO A 29 -0.66 16.16 2.15
N PRO A 30 -0.86 16.80 3.31
CA PRO A 30 0.23 17.40 4.07
C PRO A 30 1.27 16.36 4.49
N LEU A 31 2.54 16.75 4.45
CA LEU A 31 3.69 15.93 4.86
C LEU A 31 4.18 16.37 6.23
N TYR A 32 4.23 15.43 7.18
CA TYR A 32 4.71 15.67 8.53
C TYR A 32 5.95 14.82 8.82
N ALA A 33 7.03 15.48 9.22
CA ALA A 33 8.21 14.80 9.75
C ALA A 33 7.99 14.51 11.24
N VAL A 34 8.07 13.23 11.63
CA VAL A 34 7.77 12.75 12.99
C VAL A 34 8.92 11.89 13.53
N SER A 35 8.97 11.69 14.85
CA SER A 35 9.96 10.77 15.42
C SER A 35 9.62 9.31 15.09
N ARG A 36 10.61 8.40 15.20
CA ARG A 36 10.37 6.95 15.08
C ARG A 36 9.33 6.46 16.09
N THR A 37 9.38 7.01 17.31
CA THR A 37 8.45 6.66 18.38
C THR A 37 7.02 7.05 18.03
N ASP A 38 6.81 8.28 17.52
CA ASP A 38 5.48 8.75 17.14
C ASP A 38 4.92 7.95 15.96
N LEU A 39 5.77 7.65 14.97
CA LEU A 39 5.39 6.83 13.81
C LEU A 39 4.99 5.41 14.24
N ALA A 40 5.78 4.78 15.11
CA ALA A 40 5.49 3.45 15.62
C ALA A 40 4.22 3.40 16.49
N GLN A 41 3.97 4.43 17.30
CA GLN A 41 2.74 4.54 18.10
C GLN A 41 1.50 4.66 17.24
N LEU A 42 1.58 5.36 16.10
CA LEU A 42 0.45 5.49 15.19
C LEU A 42 0.15 4.19 14.44
N ILE A 43 1.19 3.53 13.91
CA ILE A 43 0.99 2.38 13.01
C ILE A 43 0.81 1.07 13.80
N CYS A 44 1.49 0.93 14.93
CA CYS A 44 1.44 -0.26 15.77
C CYS A 44 1.03 0.10 17.22
N PRO A 45 -0.17 0.68 17.44
CA PRO A 45 -0.55 1.23 18.75
C PRO A 45 -0.55 0.18 19.87
N GLN A 46 -0.80 -1.09 19.55
CA GLN A 46 -0.81 -2.18 20.52
C GLN A 46 0.60 -2.62 20.93
N GLN A 47 1.58 -2.57 20.03
CA GLN A 47 2.94 -3.08 20.25
C GLN A 47 4.00 -2.20 19.55
N PRO A 48 4.14 -0.92 19.94
CA PRO A 48 5.00 0.03 19.23
C PRO A 48 6.49 -0.36 19.28
N GLN A 49 6.92 -1.06 20.33
CA GLN A 49 8.30 -1.55 20.46
C GLN A 49 8.65 -2.69 19.49
N GLN A 50 7.65 -3.39 18.95
CA GLN A 50 7.82 -4.45 17.95
C GLN A 50 7.43 -3.98 16.55
N CYS A 51 7.12 -2.69 16.39
CA CYS A 51 6.71 -2.14 15.12
C CYS A 51 7.89 -2.23 14.13
N PRO A 52 7.69 -2.81 12.94
CA PRO A 52 8.72 -2.81 11.91
C PRO A 52 9.22 -1.38 11.64
N SER A 53 10.51 -1.24 11.34
CA SER A 53 11.06 0.06 11.00
C SER A 53 10.44 0.56 9.70
N MET A 54 9.53 1.52 9.80
CA MET A 54 8.93 2.23 8.67
C MET A 54 9.57 3.61 8.53
N ALA A 55 9.89 3.96 7.28
CA ALA A 55 10.49 5.26 6.95
C ALA A 55 9.42 6.32 6.67
N ALA A 56 8.26 5.88 6.15
CA ALA A 56 7.12 6.71 5.83
C ALA A 56 5.82 5.89 5.95
N VAL A 57 4.69 6.58 6.02
CA VAL A 57 3.34 5.99 5.88
C VAL A 57 2.36 7.04 5.34
N PHE A 58 1.48 6.63 4.45
CA PHE A 58 0.26 7.34 4.11
C PHE A 58 -0.87 6.91 5.05
N ASP A 59 -1.31 7.84 5.88
CA ASP A 59 -2.48 7.70 6.76
C ASP A 59 -3.72 8.18 5.99
N SER A 60 -4.50 7.22 5.49
CA SER A 60 -5.72 7.49 4.70
C SER A 60 -6.86 8.05 5.55
N GLU A 61 -6.93 7.72 6.84
CA GLU A 61 -7.96 8.23 7.76
C GLU A 61 -7.78 9.74 7.99
N GLY A 62 -6.54 10.16 8.26
CA GLY A 62 -6.17 11.56 8.44
C GLY A 62 -5.84 12.31 7.15
N TYR A 63 -5.85 11.61 6.01
CA TYR A 63 -5.37 12.08 4.70
C TYR A 63 -4.05 12.86 4.80
N ARG A 64 -3.01 12.21 5.32
CA ARG A 64 -1.68 12.81 5.55
C ARG A 64 -0.56 11.81 5.28
N ILE A 65 0.63 12.30 4.94
CA ILE A 65 1.84 11.48 4.88
C ILE A 65 2.70 11.82 6.08
N LEU A 66 3.18 10.78 6.77
CA LEU A 66 4.13 10.90 7.86
C LEU A 66 5.44 10.30 7.42
N ILE A 67 6.55 11.01 7.63
CA ILE A 67 7.90 10.55 7.32
C ILE A 67 8.76 10.63 8.57
N LEU A 68 9.77 9.77 8.69
CA LEU A 68 10.77 9.90 9.74
C LEU A 68 11.50 11.24 9.62
N SER A 69 11.67 11.94 10.74
CA SER A 69 12.41 13.20 10.79
C SER A 69 13.90 13.06 10.44
N THR A 70 14.42 11.83 10.44
CA THR A 70 15.79 11.50 10.05
C THR A 70 15.95 11.22 8.55
N LEU A 71 14.88 11.25 7.77
CA LEU A 71 14.89 10.94 6.34
C LEU A 71 15.46 12.14 5.56
N ASP A 72 16.51 11.91 4.77
CA ASP A 72 17.18 12.90 3.94
C ASP A 72 16.54 12.97 2.55
N LEU A 73 15.69 13.97 2.33
CA LEU A 73 15.01 14.18 1.04
C LEU A 73 15.94 14.64 -0.10
N LYS A 74 17.24 14.77 0.14
CA LYS A 74 18.24 14.93 -0.92
C LYS A 74 18.78 13.60 -1.43
N ASP A 75 18.65 12.54 -0.63
CA ASP A 75 19.05 11.19 -1.02
C ASP A 75 17.93 10.52 -1.83
N PRO A 76 18.19 10.06 -3.07
CA PRO A 76 17.22 9.31 -3.84
C PRO A 76 16.72 8.03 -3.16
N GLU A 77 17.51 7.38 -2.31
CA GLU A 77 17.06 6.20 -1.57
C GLU A 77 15.94 6.57 -0.60
N ASP A 78 16.15 7.61 0.18
CA ASP A 78 15.17 8.13 1.14
C ASP A 78 13.93 8.71 0.44
N ASN A 79 14.12 9.44 -0.66
CA ASN A 79 13.02 9.91 -1.51
C ASN A 79 12.13 8.77 -2.03
N SER A 80 12.69 7.57 -2.21
CA SER A 80 11.92 6.42 -2.70
C SER A 80 10.81 6.00 -1.74
N PHE A 81 10.99 6.20 -0.43
CA PHE A 81 9.92 5.94 0.55
C PHE A 81 8.76 6.91 0.39
N LEU A 82 9.04 8.19 0.12
CA LEU A 82 7.96 9.14 -0.16
C LEU A 82 7.27 8.85 -1.50
N VAL A 83 8.01 8.40 -2.52
CA VAL A 83 7.42 7.93 -3.79
C VAL A 83 6.48 6.75 -3.55
N HIS A 84 6.84 5.82 -2.66
CA HIS A 84 5.98 4.71 -2.26
C HIS A 84 4.64 5.22 -1.69
N GLU A 85 4.69 6.11 -0.69
CA GLU A 85 3.47 6.66 -0.08
C GLU A 85 2.64 7.48 -1.07
N LEU A 86 3.28 8.20 -2.00
CA LEU A 86 2.57 8.93 -3.05
C LEU A 86 1.81 7.99 -3.99
N VAL A 87 2.30 6.77 -4.24
CA VAL A 87 1.53 5.76 -4.98
C VAL A 87 0.27 5.36 -4.21
N HIS A 88 0.36 5.20 -2.89
CA HIS A 88 -0.83 4.96 -2.06
C HIS A 88 -1.82 6.12 -2.10
N VAL A 89 -1.36 7.38 -2.13
CA VAL A 89 -2.24 8.54 -2.34
C VAL A 89 -2.99 8.42 -3.68
N LEU A 90 -2.29 8.09 -4.76
CA LEU A 90 -2.88 7.94 -6.09
C LEU A 90 -3.89 6.78 -6.13
N GLN A 91 -3.56 5.64 -5.52
CA GLN A 91 -4.46 4.48 -5.40
C GLN A 91 -5.71 4.83 -4.59
N PHE A 92 -5.55 5.54 -3.46
CA PHE A 92 -6.64 6.01 -2.64
C PHE A 92 -7.53 7.01 -3.38
N LYS A 93 -6.96 7.89 -4.21
CA LYS A 93 -7.75 8.81 -5.04
C LYS A 93 -8.55 8.10 -6.13
N GLN A 94 -8.02 7.00 -6.68
CA GLN A 94 -8.72 6.22 -7.70
C GLN A 94 -9.81 5.33 -7.11
N HIS A 95 -9.58 4.72 -5.95
CA HIS A 95 -10.41 3.64 -5.43
C HIS A 95 -11.10 3.95 -4.10
N GLY A 96 -10.67 5.00 -3.39
CA GLY A 96 -11.07 5.24 -2.00
C GLY A 96 -10.74 4.06 -1.10
N ASP A 97 -11.52 3.90 -0.03
CA ASP A 97 -11.36 2.80 0.94
C ASP A 97 -11.58 1.42 0.33
N ALA A 98 -12.40 1.33 -0.73
CA ALA A 98 -12.65 0.07 -1.44
C ALA A 98 -11.37 -0.50 -2.11
N GLY A 99 -10.33 0.32 -2.28
CA GLY A 99 -9.01 -0.13 -2.74
C GLY A 99 -8.24 -0.95 -1.68
N PHE A 100 -8.68 -0.95 -0.43
CA PHE A 100 -7.95 -1.49 0.72
C PHE A 100 -8.83 -2.35 1.64
N ASP A 101 -10.04 -2.72 1.18
CA ASP A 101 -11.06 -3.43 1.98
C ASP A 101 -10.80 -4.94 2.17
N SER A 102 -9.84 -5.49 1.43
CA SER A 102 -9.49 -6.91 1.51
C SER A 102 -7.99 -7.12 1.51
N CYS A 103 -7.56 -8.24 2.10
CA CYS A 103 -6.14 -8.62 2.10
C CYS A 103 -5.57 -8.63 0.67
N GLN A 104 -6.31 -9.20 -0.29
CA GLN A 104 -5.87 -9.35 -1.67
C GLN A 104 -5.61 -7.99 -2.31
N ARG A 105 -6.50 -7.02 -2.08
CA ARG A 105 -6.35 -5.66 -2.60
C ARG A 105 -5.20 -4.93 -1.93
N VAL A 106 -5.06 -5.04 -0.61
CA VAL A 106 -3.91 -4.47 0.11
C VAL A 106 -2.60 -5.03 -0.42
N VAL A 107 -2.45 -6.35 -0.52
CA VAL A 107 -1.23 -6.98 -1.03
C VAL A 107 -0.94 -6.59 -2.48
N ALA A 108 -1.97 -6.47 -3.33
CA ALA A 108 -1.80 -5.99 -4.70
C ALA A 108 -1.37 -4.52 -4.74
N SER A 109 -1.96 -3.68 -3.89
CA SER A 109 -1.65 -2.27 -3.71
C SER A 109 -0.19 -2.05 -3.30
N GLU A 110 0.26 -2.75 -2.26
CA GLU A 110 1.64 -2.78 -1.76
C GLU A 110 2.63 -3.22 -2.84
N ARG A 111 2.33 -4.32 -3.56
CA ARG A 111 3.18 -4.79 -4.67
C ARG A 111 3.34 -3.75 -5.76
N ALA A 112 2.26 -3.03 -6.10
CA ALA A 112 2.33 -1.95 -7.07
C ALA A 112 3.18 -0.78 -6.58
N ALA A 113 3.02 -0.37 -5.31
CA ALA A 113 3.83 0.68 -4.70
C ALA A 113 5.33 0.33 -4.67
N TYR A 114 5.69 -0.88 -4.23
CA TYR A 114 7.08 -1.35 -4.27
C TYR A 114 7.63 -1.48 -5.69
N ALA A 115 6.82 -1.88 -6.67
CA ALA A 115 7.25 -1.93 -8.06
C ALA A 115 7.62 -0.53 -8.59
N VAL A 116 6.84 0.50 -8.23
CA VAL A 116 7.13 1.89 -8.59
C VAL A 116 8.34 2.42 -7.83
N GLN A 117 8.44 2.16 -6.54
CA GLN A 117 9.59 2.53 -5.71
C GLN A 117 10.90 1.97 -6.30
N ASN A 118 10.93 0.68 -6.63
CA ASN A 118 12.11 0.06 -7.20
C ASN A 118 12.44 0.58 -8.61
N ARG A 119 11.43 0.93 -9.43
CA ARG A 119 11.66 1.61 -10.72
C ARG A 119 12.24 3.00 -10.54
N TYR A 120 11.76 3.78 -9.57
CA TYR A 120 12.26 5.11 -9.25
C TYR A 120 13.75 5.09 -8.88
N LEU A 121 14.17 4.09 -8.11
CA LEU A 121 15.55 3.84 -7.73
C LEU A 121 16.39 3.41 -8.94
N ALA A 122 15.88 2.47 -9.74
CA ALA A 122 16.59 1.93 -10.90
C ALA A 122 16.92 3.01 -11.95
N VAL A 123 15.98 3.93 -12.25
CA VAL A 123 16.24 5.03 -13.21
C VAL A 123 17.28 6.05 -12.71
N ARG A 124 17.66 5.98 -11.43
CA ARG A 124 18.72 6.79 -10.81
C ARG A 124 20.01 6.00 -10.58
N GLY A 125 20.11 4.78 -11.12
CA GLY A 125 21.28 3.93 -11.00
C GLY A 125 21.41 3.24 -9.64
N LEU A 126 20.38 3.28 -8.80
CA LEU A 126 20.36 2.62 -7.50
C LEU A 126 19.69 1.25 -7.63
N PHE A 127 20.45 0.19 -7.34
CA PHE A 127 19.98 -1.19 -7.37
C PHE A 127 19.61 -1.67 -5.96
N SER A 128 18.61 -1.04 -5.35
CA SER A 128 18.00 -1.55 -4.12
C SER A 128 16.75 -2.38 -4.40
N GLN A 129 16.45 -3.34 -3.52
CA GLN A 129 15.26 -4.20 -3.61
C GLN A 129 14.38 -3.98 -2.39
N GLN A 130 13.58 -2.91 -2.44
CA GLN A 130 12.56 -2.63 -1.45
C GLN A 130 11.40 -3.63 -1.57
N GLY A 131 10.77 -3.97 -0.45
CA GLY A 131 9.58 -4.84 -0.43
C GLY A 131 9.87 -6.31 -0.73
N MET A 132 11.09 -6.80 -0.49
CA MET A 132 11.45 -8.21 -0.75
C MET A 132 10.50 -9.20 -0.07
N MET A 133 9.98 -8.86 1.11
CA MET A 133 9.00 -9.67 1.83
C MET A 133 7.70 -9.90 1.04
N MET A 134 7.31 -9.00 0.15
CA MET A 134 6.09 -9.11 -0.66
C MET A 134 6.10 -10.29 -1.65
N ARG A 135 7.28 -10.89 -1.90
CA ARG A 135 7.42 -12.15 -2.65
C ARG A 135 6.84 -13.34 -1.89
N TYR A 136 6.83 -13.26 -0.55
CA TYR A 136 6.38 -14.32 0.34
C TYR A 136 5.04 -13.97 1.02
N THR A 137 4.64 -12.70 1.03
CA THR A 137 3.34 -12.27 1.53
C THR A 137 2.22 -12.86 0.66
N GLN A 138 1.35 -13.65 1.28
CA GLN A 138 0.17 -14.23 0.67
C GLN A 138 -1.02 -13.97 1.56
N CYS A 139 -2.17 -13.81 0.94
CA CYS A 139 -3.44 -13.80 1.64
C CYS A 139 -3.92 -15.23 1.86
N PRO A 140 -4.62 -15.51 2.97
CA PRO A 140 -5.38 -16.74 3.08
C PRO A 140 -6.36 -16.84 1.89
N PRO A 141 -6.67 -18.05 1.43
CA PRO A 141 -7.65 -18.24 0.36
C PRO A 141 -8.97 -17.57 0.78
N GLU A 142 -9.64 -16.94 -0.19
CA GLU A 142 -11.00 -16.44 0.06
C GLU A 142 -11.86 -17.62 0.50
N LYS A 143 -12.59 -17.45 1.61
CA LYS A 143 -13.59 -18.43 2.01
C LYS A 143 -14.68 -18.42 0.95
N THR A 144 -14.59 -19.28 -0.05
CA THR A 144 -15.76 -19.63 -0.85
C THR A 144 -16.78 -20.27 0.09
N ASP A 145 -18.01 -19.79 0.09
CA ASP A 145 -19.15 -20.23 0.92
C ASP A 145 -19.48 -21.73 0.84
N ARG A 146 -18.67 -22.53 0.14
CA ARG A 146 -18.76 -23.98 0.04
C ARG A 146 -18.21 -24.72 1.26
N GLU A 147 -17.52 -24.05 2.17
CA GLU A 147 -16.94 -24.66 3.37
C GLU A 147 -17.64 -24.21 4.66
N THR A 148 -18.98 -24.10 4.61
CA THR A 148 -19.82 -24.04 5.82
C THR A 148 -21.00 -24.98 5.66
N ASN A 149 -20.78 -26.30 5.76
CA ASN A 149 -21.63 -27.19 6.55
C ASN A 149 -21.06 -28.64 6.61
N PRO A 150 -20.29 -29.03 7.65
CA PRO A 150 -19.96 -30.45 7.86
C PRO A 150 -21.18 -31.31 8.25
N LEU A 151 -22.38 -30.72 8.38
CA LEU A 151 -23.64 -31.38 8.73
C LEU A 151 -24.71 -31.34 7.62
N ALA A 152 -24.38 -30.95 6.39
CA ALA A 152 -25.35 -31.02 5.30
C ALA A 152 -25.61 -32.51 4.96
N PRO A 153 -26.85 -33.03 5.12
CA PRO A 153 -27.14 -34.38 4.66
C PRO A 153 -26.92 -34.46 3.15
N PRO A 154 -26.47 -35.60 2.61
CA PRO A 154 -26.19 -35.74 1.19
C PRO A 154 -27.43 -35.37 0.37
N ALA A 155 -27.24 -34.53 -0.65
CA ALA A 155 -28.28 -34.17 -1.59
C ALA A 155 -28.91 -35.45 -2.16
N ARG A 156 -30.22 -35.63 -1.97
CA ARG A 156 -30.95 -36.77 -2.53
C ARG A 156 -30.78 -36.76 -4.05
N PRO A 157 -30.54 -37.91 -4.69
CA PRO A 157 -30.43 -37.96 -6.14
C PRO A 157 -31.76 -37.51 -6.74
N ALA A 158 -31.68 -36.64 -7.75
CA ALA A 158 -32.82 -36.28 -8.57
C ALA A 158 -33.37 -37.56 -9.21
N ILE A 159 -34.61 -37.91 -8.85
CA ILE A 159 -35.32 -39.00 -9.51
C ILE A 159 -35.59 -38.50 -10.93
N GLY A 160 -34.92 -39.15 -11.88
CA GLY A 160 -34.97 -38.81 -13.29
C GLY A 160 -36.38 -38.95 -13.87
N GLU A 161 -36.61 -38.13 -14.88
CA GLU A 161 -37.70 -38.23 -15.83
C GLU A 161 -37.81 -39.61 -16.51
N SER A 162 -39.08 -40.00 -16.71
CA SER A 162 -39.67 -40.61 -17.91
C SER A 162 -39.46 -42.13 -18.17
N PRO A 163 -40.28 -42.81 -19.03
CA PRO A 163 -41.37 -42.33 -19.89
C PRO A 163 -42.68 -43.19 -19.92
N SER A 164 -43.63 -42.70 -20.74
CA SER A 164 -44.75 -43.39 -21.44
C SER A 164 -46.03 -43.75 -20.70
#